data_AF-A0A1S3DLA5-F1
#
_entry.id   AF-A0A1S3DLA5-F1
#
_cell.length_a   1.000
_cell.length_b   1.000
_cell.length_c   1.000
_cell.angle_alpha   90.00
_cell.angle_beta   90.00
_cell.angle_gamma   90.00
#
_symmetry.space_group_name_H-M   'P 1'
#
loop_
_entity.id
_entity.type
_entity.pdbx_description
1 polymer ?
#
loop_
_entity_poly.entity_id
_entity_poly.type
_entity_poly.pdbx_seq_one_letter_code
_entity_poly.pdbx_strand_id
1 'polypeptide(L)'
;METMENTGGVTLQSRESLLQSRLLISTCSSFGQLISLGTPSGYFTHCVIDEAGQATEPEVLVPISLLHRDNGHVVLAGDPLQLGPTVFSKLGQQLELRISLLERLTGRFLYSRDMSRFYATGGYDPRLVTRLVNNYRTMPEILKISSDLFYDASLVPHVSRKRCVLPSKSWMNAKNIIASRED
;
A
#
# COMPACT_ATOMS: atom_id res chain seq x y z
N MET A 1 -0.42 35.68 -21.92
CA MET A 1 -1.49 34.97 -22.63
C MET A 1 -0.81 33.96 -23.52
N GLU A 2 -0.63 32.75 -23.02
CA GLU A 2 -0.31 31.59 -23.84
C GLU A 2 -1.00 30.40 -23.17
N THR A 3 -2.17 30.09 -23.70
CA THR A 3 -2.93 28.90 -23.35
C THR A 3 -2.19 27.72 -23.94
N MET A 4 -1.51 26.93 -23.11
CA MET A 4 -0.99 25.64 -23.53
C MET A 4 -2.17 24.73 -23.88
N GLU A 5 -2.15 24.23 -25.10
CA GLU A 5 -3.13 23.29 -25.64
C GLU A 5 -3.23 22.06 -24.73
N ASN A 6 -4.45 21.81 -24.25
CA ASN A 6 -4.85 20.59 -23.59
C ASN A 6 -4.94 19.47 -24.63
N THR A 7 -3.79 19.01 -25.11
CA THR A 7 -3.65 17.65 -25.60
C THR A 7 -3.59 16.77 -24.36
N GLY A 8 -4.34 15.67 -24.31
CA GLY A 8 -4.45 14.77 -23.14
C GLY A 8 -3.15 14.02 -22.79
N GLY A 9 -2.02 14.72 -22.77
CA GLY A 9 -0.69 14.25 -22.42
C GLY A 9 -0.29 14.68 -21.00
N VAL A 10 0.81 14.09 -20.55
CA VAL A 10 1.41 14.37 -19.24
C VAL A 10 1.90 15.82 -19.20
N THR A 11 1.24 16.67 -18.40
CA THR A 11 1.71 18.04 -18.13
C THR A 11 2.88 17.98 -17.14
N LEU A 12 4.05 18.45 -17.55
CA LEU A 12 5.17 18.66 -16.63
C LEU A 12 4.80 19.79 -15.67
N GLN A 13 4.63 19.44 -14.39
CA GLN A 13 4.35 20.41 -13.34
C GLN A 13 5.66 21.04 -12.87
N SER A 14 5.66 22.36 -12.65
CA SER A 14 6.80 23.02 -12.01
C SER A 14 6.95 22.56 -10.56
N ARG A 15 8.17 22.66 -10.03
CA ARG A 15 8.44 22.39 -8.61
C ARG A 15 7.51 23.20 -7.71
N GLU A 16 7.30 24.48 -8.03
CA GLU A 16 6.46 25.38 -7.25
C GLU A 16 5.01 24.90 -7.23
N SER A 17 4.48 24.44 -8.36
CA SER A 17 3.12 23.89 -8.45
C SER A 17 2.95 22.62 -7.60
N LEU A 18 3.94 21.71 -7.66
CA LEU A 18 3.94 20.49 -6.85
C LEU A 18 3.99 20.82 -5.35
N LEU A 19 4.84 21.75 -4.95
CA LEU A 19 5.01 22.12 -3.54
C LEU A 19 3.79 22.91 -3.01
N GLN A 20 3.11 23.71 -3.83
CA GLN A 20 1.87 24.39 -3.42
C GLN A 20 0.71 23.41 -3.12
N SER A 21 0.81 22.17 -3.59
CA SER A 21 -0.21 21.16 -3.35
C SER A 21 -0.21 20.69 -1.89
N ARG A 22 -1.40 20.62 -1.28
CA ARG A 22 -1.57 20.10 0.09
C ARG A 22 -1.39 18.58 0.17
N LEU A 23 -1.66 17.89 -0.92
CA LEU A 23 -1.57 16.44 -1.05
C LEU A 23 -0.84 16.12 -2.35
N LEU A 24 0.24 15.36 -2.22
CA LEU A 24 0.99 14.84 -3.35
C LEU A 24 0.94 13.32 -3.31
N ILE A 25 0.50 12.72 -4.41
CA ILE A 25 0.38 11.26 -4.56
C ILE A 25 1.29 10.83 -5.68
N SER A 26 2.17 9.89 -5.39
CA SER A 26 3.07 9.30 -6.38
C SER A 26 3.59 7.95 -5.90
N THR A 27 4.31 7.24 -6.76
CA THR A 27 5.05 6.04 -6.35
C THR A 27 6.26 6.44 -5.49
N CYS A 28 6.74 5.54 -4.63
CA CYS A 28 7.89 5.80 -3.76
C CYS A 28 9.12 6.27 -4.57
N SER A 29 9.41 5.63 -5.71
CA SER A 29 10.54 5.98 -6.57
C SER A 29 10.35 7.35 -7.26
N SER A 30 9.12 7.68 -7.68
CA SER A 30 8.82 8.96 -8.32
C SER A 30 8.99 10.16 -7.38
N PHE A 31 8.81 9.98 -6.06
CA PHE A 31 9.14 11.01 -5.07
C PHE A 31 10.62 11.42 -5.09
N GLY A 32 11.52 10.56 -5.59
CA GLY A 32 12.92 10.90 -5.81
C GLY A 32 13.12 12.11 -6.73
N GLN A 33 12.17 12.40 -7.63
CA GLN A 33 12.21 13.61 -8.46
C GLN A 33 12.13 14.88 -7.61
N LEU A 34 11.39 14.90 -6.50
CA LEU A 34 11.33 16.06 -5.61
C LEU A 34 12.68 16.34 -4.95
N ILE A 35 13.43 15.28 -4.61
CA ILE A 35 14.79 15.38 -4.08
C ILE A 35 15.70 16.00 -5.15
N SER A 36 15.64 15.49 -6.38
CA SER A 36 16.41 16.02 -7.52
C SER A 36 16.06 17.47 -7.87
N LEU A 37 14.80 17.87 -7.67
CA LEU A 37 14.33 19.25 -7.82
C LEU A 37 14.73 20.15 -6.64
N GLY A 38 15.51 19.65 -5.67
CA GLY A 38 15.98 20.45 -4.53
C GLY A 38 14.88 20.78 -3.53
N THR A 39 13.89 19.91 -3.36
CA THR A 39 12.93 20.04 -2.26
C THR A 39 13.67 19.85 -0.94
N PRO A 40 13.56 20.78 0.03
CA PRO A 40 14.25 20.64 1.30
C PRO A 40 13.74 19.43 2.07
N SER A 41 14.62 18.79 2.83
CA SER A 41 14.18 17.84 3.86
C SER A 41 13.29 18.57 4.86
N GLY A 42 12.27 17.88 5.37
CA GLY A 42 11.29 18.46 6.26
C GLY A 42 10.17 19.25 5.60
N TYR A 43 10.01 19.11 4.28
CA TYR A 43 8.89 19.70 3.56
C TYR A 43 7.54 19.11 3.99
N PHE A 44 7.48 17.79 4.17
CA PHE A 44 6.25 17.11 4.53
C PHE A 44 6.19 16.87 6.04
N THR A 45 5.00 17.02 6.62
CA THR A 45 4.72 16.62 8.01
C THR A 45 4.18 15.20 8.10
N HIS A 46 3.57 14.69 7.03
CA HIS A 46 2.96 13.36 6.99
C HIS A 46 3.39 12.62 5.72
N CYS A 47 3.70 11.33 5.85
CA CYS A 47 3.95 10.41 4.76
C CYS A 47 3.11 9.15 4.97
N VAL A 48 2.21 8.85 4.03
CA VAL A 48 1.40 7.63 4.04
C VAL A 48 1.84 6.78 2.87
N ILE A 49 2.24 5.56 3.14
CA ILE A 49 2.72 4.60 2.14
C ILE A 49 1.78 3.41 2.15
N ASP A 50 1.03 3.25 1.07
CA ASP A 50 0.17 2.09 0.86
C ASP A 50 0.95 0.96 0.18
N GLU A 51 0.50 -0.28 0.40
CA GLU A 51 1.20 -1.51 -0.05
C GLU A 51 2.68 -1.55 0.37
N ALA A 52 3.02 -1.01 1.54
CA ALA A 52 4.39 -0.90 2.05
C ALA A 52 5.07 -2.28 2.25
N GLY A 53 4.30 -3.35 2.36
CA GLY A 53 4.80 -4.73 2.39
C GLY A 53 5.45 -5.18 1.07
N GLN A 54 5.05 -4.57 -0.05
CA GLN A 54 5.54 -4.91 -1.40
C GLN A 54 6.74 -4.06 -1.84
N ALA A 55 7.09 -3.02 -1.08
CA ALA A 55 8.20 -2.13 -1.38
C ALA A 55 9.44 -2.50 -0.56
N THR A 56 10.61 -2.45 -1.20
CA THR A 56 11.88 -2.63 -0.49
C THR A 56 12.06 -1.49 0.51
N GLU A 57 12.80 -1.73 1.58
CA GLU A 57 13.08 -0.68 2.57
C GLU A 57 13.71 0.59 1.95
N PRO A 58 14.67 0.52 1.01
CA PRO A 58 15.20 1.71 0.36
C PRO A 58 14.15 2.50 -0.42
N GLU A 59 13.19 1.83 -1.07
CA GLU A 59 12.13 2.51 -1.83
C GLU A 59 11.25 3.36 -0.92
N VAL A 60 10.76 2.80 0.19
CA VAL A 60 9.91 3.55 1.14
C VAL A 60 10.68 4.67 1.85
N LEU A 61 12.01 4.56 1.98
CA LEU A 61 12.84 5.61 2.56
C LEU A 61 12.94 6.85 1.66
N VAL A 62 12.72 6.74 0.34
CA VAL A 62 12.75 7.88 -0.58
C VAL A 62 11.76 8.97 -0.16
N PRO A 63 10.43 8.72 -0.07
CA PRO A 63 9.49 9.74 0.39
C PRO A 63 9.70 10.11 1.87
N ILE A 64 10.12 9.17 2.73
CA ILE A 64 10.38 9.46 4.16
C ILE A 64 11.52 10.47 4.35
N SER A 65 12.51 10.49 3.45
CA SER A 65 13.64 11.44 3.54
C SER A 65 13.23 12.92 3.41
N LEU A 66 12.05 13.19 2.84
CA LEU A 66 11.46 14.52 2.69
C LEU A 66 10.60 14.94 3.89
N LEU A 67 10.44 14.06 4.87
CA LEU A 67 9.61 14.29 6.06
C LEU A 67 10.34 15.14 7.10
N HIS A 68 9.58 15.91 7.88
CA HIS A 68 10.10 16.74 8.97
C HIS A 68 10.64 15.86 10.09
N ARG A 69 11.87 16.14 10.53
CA ARG A 69 12.56 15.30 11.52
C ARG A 69 11.81 15.23 12.86
N ASP A 70 11.39 16.37 13.39
CA ASP A 70 10.82 16.43 14.75
C ASP A 70 9.29 16.28 14.79
N ASN A 71 8.58 16.72 13.75
CA ASN A 71 7.11 16.73 13.66
C ASN A 71 6.57 15.84 12.52
N GLY A 72 7.40 14.91 12.04
CA GLY A 72 7.06 14.00 10.95
C GLY A 72 6.30 12.78 11.43
N HIS A 73 5.24 12.42 10.71
CA HIS A 73 4.48 11.20 10.94
C HIS A 73 4.51 10.29 9.71
N VAL A 74 4.88 9.03 9.90
CA VAL A 74 4.86 8.00 8.86
C VAL A 74 3.76 6.99 9.18
N VAL A 75 2.91 6.70 8.19
CA VAL A 75 1.94 5.61 8.23
C VAL A 75 2.30 4.62 7.14
N LEU A 76 2.61 3.39 7.54
CA LEU A 76 2.82 2.27 6.63
C LEU A 76 1.55 1.43 6.63
N ALA A 77 0.88 1.37 5.49
CA ALA A 77 -0.28 0.52 5.25
C ALA A 77 0.12 -0.62 4.30
N GLY A 78 -0.44 -1.80 4.54
CA GLY A 78 -0.14 -3.00 3.79
C GLY A 78 -0.24 -4.23 4.68
N ASP A 79 0.16 -5.37 4.13
CA ASP A 79 0.11 -6.64 4.82
C ASP A 79 1.45 -7.38 4.70
N PRO A 80 2.23 -7.50 5.79
CA PRO A 80 3.53 -8.18 5.74
C PRO A 80 3.42 -9.69 5.53
N LEU A 81 2.22 -10.28 5.59
CA LEU A 81 1.99 -11.70 5.34
C LEU A 81 1.59 -12.00 3.88
N GLN A 82 1.47 -10.97 3.04
CA GLN A 82 1.20 -11.10 1.60
C GLN A 82 2.51 -11.09 0.79
N LEU A 83 2.45 -10.66 -0.47
CA LEU A 83 3.62 -10.59 -1.34
C LEU A 83 4.62 -9.57 -0.79
N GLY A 84 5.88 -10.00 -0.67
CA GLY A 84 6.99 -9.12 -0.36
C GLY A 84 7.56 -8.42 -1.60
N PRO A 85 8.61 -7.61 -1.43
CA PRO A 85 9.32 -6.95 -2.52
C PRO A 85 9.97 -7.93 -3.49
N THR A 86 9.90 -7.61 -4.79
CA THR A 86 10.52 -8.43 -5.84
C THR A 86 11.99 -8.02 -6.02
N VAL A 87 12.90 -8.88 -5.55
CA VAL A 87 14.35 -8.67 -5.68
C VAL A 87 14.96 -9.73 -6.59
N PHE A 88 15.44 -9.34 -7.77
CA PHE A 88 16.05 -10.30 -8.73
C PHE A 88 17.47 -10.73 -8.35
N SER A 89 18.21 -9.86 -7.66
CA SER A 89 19.59 -10.17 -7.24
C SER A 89 19.61 -11.23 -6.15
N LYS A 90 20.25 -12.37 -6.41
CA LYS A 90 20.46 -13.42 -5.39
C LYS A 90 21.22 -12.90 -4.18
N LEU A 91 22.23 -12.05 -4.39
CA LEU A 91 22.96 -11.41 -3.30
C LEU A 91 22.04 -10.49 -2.49
N GLY A 92 21.19 -9.70 -3.15
CA GLY A 92 20.21 -8.84 -2.47
C GLY A 92 19.22 -9.65 -1.64
N GLN A 93 18.73 -10.79 -2.17
CA GLN A 93 17.89 -11.69 -1.40
C GLN A 93 18.63 -12.26 -0.17
N GLN A 94 19.89 -12.67 -0.32
CA GLN A 94 20.71 -13.19 0.80
C GLN A 94 20.96 -12.13 1.88
N LEU A 95 21.10 -10.87 1.49
CA LEU A 95 21.25 -9.71 2.37
C LEU A 95 19.91 -9.08 2.78
N GLU A 96 18.83 -9.87 2.75
CA GLU A 96 17.52 -9.49 3.29
C GLU A 96 16.84 -8.29 2.62
N LEU A 97 17.26 -7.88 1.42
CA LEU A 97 16.62 -6.79 0.67
C LEU A 97 15.15 -7.08 0.31
N ARG A 98 14.77 -8.36 0.36
CA ARG A 98 13.38 -8.85 0.18
C ARG A 98 12.51 -8.69 1.43
N ILE A 99 13.04 -8.18 2.53
CA ILE A 99 12.27 -7.89 3.74
C ILE A 99 11.84 -6.42 3.65
N SER A 100 10.53 -6.18 3.65
CA SER A 100 10.01 -4.81 3.61
C SER A 100 10.23 -4.09 4.95
N LEU A 101 10.18 -2.75 4.94
CA LEU A 101 10.22 -1.98 6.18
C LEU A 101 9.07 -2.36 7.12
N LEU A 102 7.87 -2.58 6.57
CA LEU A 102 6.67 -2.97 7.32
C LEU A 102 6.88 -4.33 8.03
N GLU A 103 7.38 -5.33 7.31
CA GLU A 103 7.69 -6.65 7.85
C GLU A 103 8.77 -6.55 8.94
N ARG A 104 9.88 -5.85 8.66
CA ARG A 104 10.98 -5.69 9.61
C ARG A 104 10.54 -4.99 10.89
N LEU A 105 9.72 -3.95 10.80
CA LEU A 105 9.20 -3.25 11.97
C LEU A 105 8.28 -4.16 12.79
N THR A 106 7.38 -4.91 12.14
CA THR A 106 6.47 -5.85 12.80
C THR A 106 7.21 -6.93 13.60
N GLY A 107 8.44 -7.26 13.24
CA GLY A 107 9.32 -8.16 13.99
C GLY A 107 10.04 -7.52 15.21
N ARG A 108 9.93 -6.21 15.43
CA ARG A 108 10.57 -5.51 16.57
C ARG A 108 9.65 -5.49 17.78
N PHE A 109 10.25 -5.50 18.97
CA PHE A 109 9.53 -5.60 20.26
C PHE A 109 8.39 -4.59 20.47
N LEU A 110 8.47 -3.40 19.83
CA LEU A 110 7.42 -2.38 19.91
C LEU A 110 6.19 -2.70 19.06
N TYR A 111 6.37 -3.36 17.92
CA TYR A 111 5.31 -3.64 16.95
C TYR A 111 4.92 -5.13 16.93
N SER A 112 5.74 -5.99 17.54
CA SER A 112 5.49 -7.41 17.63
C SER A 112 4.28 -7.72 18.48
N ARG A 113 3.60 -8.82 18.14
CA ARG A 113 2.40 -9.27 18.84
C ARG A 113 2.73 -9.77 20.25
N ASP A 114 2.07 -9.19 21.25
CA ASP A 114 2.11 -9.57 22.66
C ASP A 114 0.68 -9.74 23.21
N MET A 115 0.26 -11.00 23.32
CA MET A 115 -1.05 -11.37 23.84
C MET A 115 -1.22 -11.13 25.33
N SER A 116 -0.13 -11.07 26.09
CA SER A 116 -0.20 -10.83 27.54
C SER A 116 -0.56 -9.37 27.85
N ARG A 117 -0.05 -8.44 27.03
CA ARG A 117 -0.22 -7.00 27.23
C ARG A 117 -1.42 -6.43 26.47
N PHE A 118 -1.69 -6.93 25.27
CA PHE A 118 -2.61 -6.31 24.33
C PHE A 118 -3.69 -7.27 23.83
N TYR A 119 -4.17 -8.18 24.69
CA TYR A 119 -5.20 -9.17 24.35
C TYR A 119 -6.43 -8.57 23.64
N ALA A 120 -6.95 -7.44 24.15
CA ALA A 120 -8.14 -6.77 23.63
C ALA A 120 -7.99 -6.23 22.20
N THR A 121 -6.75 -6.01 21.74
CA THR A 121 -6.42 -5.45 20.43
C THR A 121 -5.69 -6.46 19.55
N GLY A 122 -5.96 -7.76 19.76
CA GLY A 122 -5.39 -8.83 18.95
C GLY A 122 -3.89 -9.05 19.18
N GLY A 123 -3.37 -8.58 20.32
CA GLY A 123 -1.98 -8.68 20.72
C GLY A 123 -1.11 -7.52 20.22
N TYR A 124 -1.67 -6.44 19.68
CA TYR A 124 -0.88 -5.32 19.18
C TYR A 124 -1.15 -4.05 19.97
N ASP A 125 -0.12 -3.23 20.20
CA ASP A 125 -0.29 -1.90 20.79
C ASP A 125 -1.10 -1.02 19.81
N PRO A 126 -2.33 -0.60 20.16
CA PRO A 126 -3.20 0.14 19.24
C PRO A 126 -2.65 1.52 18.87
N ARG A 127 -1.65 2.02 19.61
CA ARG A 127 -0.96 3.29 19.31
C ARG A 127 0.04 3.16 18.16
N LEU A 128 0.47 1.94 17.85
CA LEU A 128 1.53 1.65 16.88
C LEU A 128 1.04 0.82 15.70
N VAL A 129 0.18 -0.16 15.94
CA VAL A 129 -0.31 -1.09 14.92
C VAL A 129 -1.83 -1.21 15.03
N THR A 130 -2.52 -0.98 13.91
CA THR A 130 -3.95 -1.20 13.79
C THR A 130 -4.20 -2.33 12.80
N ARG A 131 -4.84 -3.41 13.23
CA ARG A 131 -5.25 -4.52 12.37
C ARG A 131 -6.70 -4.34 11.92
N LEU A 132 -6.92 -4.42 10.62
CA LEU A 132 -8.27 -4.45 10.04
C LEU A 132 -8.74 -5.90 9.94
N VAL A 133 -9.73 -6.27 10.76
CA VAL A 133 -10.21 -7.66 10.86
C VAL A 133 -11.45 -7.93 10.00
N ASN A 134 -12.22 -6.90 9.66
CA ASN A 134 -13.44 -7.04 8.89
C ASN A 134 -13.11 -7.16 7.40
N ASN A 135 -13.42 -8.31 6.81
CA ASN A 135 -13.24 -8.57 5.39
C ASN A 135 -14.56 -8.37 4.62
N TYR A 136 -14.54 -7.45 3.67
CA TYR A 136 -15.70 -7.09 2.85
C TYR A 136 -15.65 -7.64 1.43
N ARG A 137 -14.65 -8.48 1.10
CA ARG A 137 -14.42 -8.99 -0.26
C ARG A 137 -14.82 -10.45 -0.41
N THR A 138 -14.49 -11.26 0.57
CA THR A 138 -14.41 -12.72 0.43
C THR A 138 -15.58 -13.41 1.15
N MET A 139 -16.10 -14.49 0.56
CA MET A 139 -17.12 -15.32 1.20
C MET A 139 -16.57 -16.02 2.47
N PRO A 140 -17.42 -16.28 3.49
CA PRO A 140 -16.99 -16.89 4.74
C PRO A 140 -16.17 -18.19 4.57
N GLU A 141 -16.59 -19.06 3.65
CA GLU A 141 -15.96 -20.36 3.44
C GLU A 141 -14.53 -20.25 2.87
N ILE A 142 -14.28 -19.24 2.02
CA ILE A 142 -12.97 -18.98 1.43
C ILE A 142 -12.08 -18.23 2.44
N LEU A 143 -12.66 -17.23 3.13
CA LEU A 143 -11.93 -16.43 4.11
C LEU A 143 -11.44 -17.26 5.29
N LYS A 144 -12.20 -18.26 5.72
CA LYS A 144 -11.85 -19.12 6.85
C LYS A 144 -10.44 -19.72 6.68
N ILE A 145 -10.12 -20.23 5.49
CA ILE A 145 -8.85 -20.89 5.23
C ILE A 145 -7.68 -19.91 5.40
N SER A 146 -7.75 -18.74 4.77
CA SER A 146 -6.68 -17.75 4.91
C SER A 146 -6.60 -17.18 6.33
N SER A 147 -7.74 -16.94 6.97
CA SER A 147 -7.82 -16.47 8.35
C SER A 147 -7.14 -17.42 9.33
N ASP A 148 -7.41 -18.71 9.22
CA ASP A 148 -6.85 -19.73 10.12
C ASP A 148 -5.35 -19.91 9.90
N LEU A 149 -4.89 -19.87 8.64
CA LEU A 149 -3.49 -20.11 8.29
C LEU A 149 -2.58 -18.93 8.60
N PHE A 150 -3.03 -17.69 8.37
CA PHE A 150 -2.15 -16.52 8.39
C PHE A 150 -2.54 -15.48 9.44
N TYR A 151 -3.80 -15.45 9.88
CA TYR A 151 -4.32 -14.34 10.68
C TYR A 151 -4.94 -14.80 12.01
N ASP A 152 -4.48 -15.91 12.57
CA ASP A 152 -4.87 -16.37 13.91
C ASP A 152 -6.38 -16.56 14.09
N ALA A 153 -7.08 -16.96 13.01
CA ALA A 153 -8.53 -17.06 12.97
C ALA A 153 -9.26 -15.73 13.33
N SER A 154 -8.62 -14.57 13.11
CA SER A 154 -9.14 -13.26 13.54
C SER A 154 -10.00 -12.54 12.51
N LEU A 155 -10.03 -12.96 11.24
CA LEU A 155 -10.75 -12.23 10.18
C LEU A 155 -12.25 -12.53 10.22
N VAL A 156 -13.06 -11.48 10.07
CA VAL A 156 -14.53 -11.55 10.14
C VAL A 156 -15.14 -11.28 8.76
N PRO A 157 -15.87 -12.23 8.16
CA PRO A 157 -16.50 -12.02 6.86
C PRO A 157 -17.75 -11.14 7.00
N HIS A 158 -17.85 -10.11 6.16
CA HIS A 158 -19.05 -9.25 6.05
C HIS A 158 -19.82 -9.45 4.76
N VAL A 159 -19.33 -10.31 3.86
CA VAL A 159 -20.04 -10.71 2.64
C VAL A 159 -20.96 -11.89 2.94
N SER A 160 -22.19 -11.82 2.43
CA SER A 160 -23.16 -12.92 2.50
C SER A 160 -23.43 -13.51 1.11
N ARG A 161 -23.70 -14.81 1.01
CA ARG A 161 -24.06 -15.48 -0.26
C ARG A 161 -25.18 -14.78 -1.03
N LYS A 162 -26.16 -14.19 -0.33
CA LYS A 162 -27.28 -13.42 -0.94
C LYS A 162 -26.86 -12.10 -1.59
N ARG A 163 -25.74 -11.51 -1.20
CA ARG A 163 -25.20 -10.23 -1.71
C ARG A 163 -24.16 -10.42 -2.82
N CYS A 164 -23.60 -11.62 -2.94
CA CYS A 164 -22.63 -11.94 -3.97
C CYS A 164 -23.37 -12.37 -5.24
N VAL A 165 -23.82 -11.38 -6.01
CA VAL A 165 -24.38 -11.63 -7.35
C VAL A 165 -23.21 -11.90 -8.27
N LEU A 166 -22.93 -13.18 -8.57
CA LEU A 166 -22.14 -13.48 -9.76
C LEU A 166 -22.84 -12.80 -10.95
N PRO A 167 -22.14 -12.09 -11.83
CA PRO A 167 -22.77 -11.46 -12.98
C PRO A 167 -23.68 -12.49 -13.68
N SER A 168 -24.95 -12.10 -13.87
CA SER A 168 -25.98 -12.98 -14.42
C SER A 168 -25.52 -13.55 -15.76
N LYS A 169 -25.96 -14.77 -16.14
CA LYS A 169 -25.56 -15.50 -17.37
C LYS A 169 -25.46 -14.66 -18.67
N SER A 170 -26.04 -13.46 -18.75
CA SER A 170 -25.86 -12.52 -19.87
C SER A 170 -24.39 -12.19 -20.19
N TRP A 171 -23.48 -12.15 -19.19
CA TRP A 171 -22.06 -11.85 -19.44
C TRP A 171 -21.29 -12.99 -20.13
N MET A 172 -21.75 -14.24 -19.99
CA MET A 172 -21.10 -15.40 -20.63
C MET A 172 -21.33 -15.45 -22.15
N ASN A 173 -22.24 -14.62 -22.68
CA ASN A 173 -22.52 -14.52 -24.11
C ASN A 173 -21.72 -13.41 -24.83
N ALA A 174 -20.75 -12.78 -24.16
CA ALA A 174 -19.87 -11.75 -24.75
C ALA A 174 -18.83 -12.29 -25.76
N LYS A 175 -19.13 -13.37 -26.49
CA LYS A 175 -18.31 -13.84 -27.62
C LYS A 175 -18.39 -12.92 -28.85
N ASN A 176 -19.31 -11.95 -28.88
CA ASN A 176 -19.55 -11.10 -30.05
C ASN A 176 -18.92 -9.70 -29.97
N ILE A 177 -18.19 -9.34 -28.90
CA ILE A 177 -17.69 -7.95 -28.74
C ILE A 177 -16.31 -7.73 -29.42
N ILE A 178 -15.61 -8.80 -29.80
CA ILE A 178 -14.27 -8.70 -30.43
C ILE A 178 -14.34 -8.79 -31.97
N ALA A 179 -15.51 -9.07 -32.56
CA ALA A 179 -15.65 -9.32 -34.01
C ALA A 179 -16.14 -8.11 -34.84
N SER A 180 -16.32 -6.91 -34.26
CA SER A 180 -16.85 -5.75 -35.00
C SER A 180 -15.90 -4.55 -35.04
N ARG A 181 -14.60 -4.79 -35.14
CA ARG A 181 -13.57 -3.75 -35.31
C ARG A 181 -12.63 -3.99 -36.49
N GLU A 182 -13.14 -4.61 -37.55
CA GLU A 182 -12.58 -4.48 -38.89
C GLU A 182 -13.71 -3.94 -39.78
N ASP A 183 -13.70 -2.62 -39.96
CA ASP A 183 -14.13 -1.87 -41.16
C ASP A 183 -13.62 -0.43 -41.01
#